data_AF-A0ABD0PU14-F1
#
_entry.id   AF-A0ABD0PU14-F1
#
_cell.length_a   1.000
_cell.length_b   1.000
_cell.length_c   1.000
_cell.angle_alpha   90.00
_cell.angle_beta   90.00
_cell.angle_gamma   90.00
#
_symmetry.space_group_name_H-M   'P 1'
#
loop_
_entity.id
_entity.type
_entity.pdbx_description
1 polymer ?
#
loop_
_entity_poly.entity_id
_entity_poly.type
_entity_poly.pdbx_seq_one_letter_code
_entity_poly.pdbx_strand_id
1 'polypeptide(L)'
;VKHVEKTLFDLRKPVLLGSRLKELPGPGFDHNFCLCSPGELPVERKCARVVHPGTGRVLEVSTTQPGVQFYTSNFLDGTLKGKGGAAYSKHSAFCLETQNWPDAVNQ
;
A
#
# COMPACT_ATOMS: atom_id res chain seq x y z
N VAL A 1 9.73 11.11 -8.64
CA VAL A 1 8.35 10.66 -8.95
C VAL A 1 8.33 9.93 -10.28
N LYS A 2 7.60 8.81 -10.42
CA LYS A 2 7.45 8.05 -11.68
C LYS A 2 5.97 7.80 -11.98
N HIS A 3 5.59 7.83 -13.26
CA HIS A 3 4.21 7.49 -13.65
C HIS A 3 3.94 5.99 -13.49
N VAL A 4 2.72 5.67 -13.05
CA VAL A 4 2.29 4.28 -12.84
C VAL A 4 1.59 3.66 -14.05
N GLU A 5 1.16 4.46 -15.01
CA GLU A 5 0.40 3.99 -16.17
C GLU A 5 1.17 2.90 -16.93
N LYS A 6 0.48 1.79 -17.25
CA LYS A 6 1.04 0.62 -17.93
C LYS A 6 2.18 -0.06 -17.16
N THR A 7 2.26 0.13 -15.84
CA THR A 7 3.19 -0.57 -14.96
C THR A 7 2.45 -1.48 -13.99
N LEU A 8 3.19 -2.36 -13.29
CA LEU A 8 2.66 -3.18 -12.20
C LEU A 8 2.21 -2.35 -10.99
N PHE A 9 2.63 -1.08 -10.91
CA PHE A 9 2.22 -0.11 -9.90
C PHE A 9 0.91 0.60 -10.26
N ASP A 10 0.29 0.31 -11.41
CA ASP A 10 -1.05 0.83 -11.69
C ASP A 10 -2.11 0.10 -10.85
N LEU A 11 -2.45 0.70 -9.71
CA LEU A 11 -3.48 0.22 -8.79
C LEU A 11 -4.77 1.07 -8.87
N ARG A 12 -4.91 1.91 -9.90
CA ARG A 12 -6.09 2.79 -10.07
C ARG A 12 -7.36 2.00 -10.40
N LYS A 13 -7.21 0.79 -10.93
CA LYS A 13 -8.29 -0.20 -11.07
C LYS A 13 -8.07 -1.32 -10.05
N PRO A 14 -9.14 -1.90 -9.49
CA PRO A 14 -9.00 -3.02 -8.56
C PRO A 14 -8.21 -4.18 -9.19
N VAL A 15 -7.23 -4.70 -8.46
CA VAL A 15 -6.43 -5.86 -8.84
C VAL A 15 -6.44 -6.89 -7.71
N LEU A 16 -6.32 -8.17 -8.06
CA LEU A 16 -6.09 -9.20 -7.07
C LEU A 16 -4.64 -9.12 -6.59
N LEU A 17 -4.44 -8.76 -5.32
CA LEU A 17 -3.11 -8.50 -4.76
C LEU A 17 -2.17 -9.70 -4.91
N GLY A 18 -2.67 -10.92 -4.70
CA GLY A 18 -1.86 -12.15 -4.83
C GLY A 18 -1.31 -12.37 -6.24
N SER A 19 -2.08 -12.10 -7.31
CA SER A 19 -1.58 -12.19 -8.68
C SER A 19 -0.57 -11.09 -8.96
N ARG A 20 -0.86 -9.86 -8.51
CA ARG A 20 0.05 -8.72 -8.72
C ARG A 20 1.40 -8.92 -8.04
N LEU A 21 1.42 -9.44 -6.81
CA LEU A 21 2.66 -9.72 -6.06
C LEU A 21 3.56 -10.75 -6.75
N LYS A 22 2.98 -11.69 -7.52
CA LYS A 22 3.77 -12.69 -8.27
C LYS A 22 4.46 -12.10 -9.50
N GLU A 23 3.88 -11.05 -10.09
CA GLU A 23 4.44 -10.36 -11.26
C GLU A 23 5.48 -9.31 -10.87
N LEU A 24 5.38 -8.77 -9.66
CA LEU A 24 6.28 -7.73 -9.19
C LEU A 24 7.72 -8.24 -9.07
N PRO A 25 8.71 -7.47 -9.55
CA PRO A 25 10.10 -7.73 -9.19
C PRO A 25 10.30 -7.42 -7.69
N GLY A 26 11.14 -8.22 -7.04
CA GLY A 26 11.47 -8.03 -5.63
C GLY A 26 10.42 -8.63 -4.67
N PRO A 27 10.42 -8.21 -3.40
CA PRO A 27 9.73 -8.96 -2.36
C PRO A 27 8.25 -8.57 -2.19
N GLY A 28 7.77 -7.53 -2.87
CA GLY A 28 6.39 -7.02 -2.82
C GLY A 28 6.34 -5.50 -2.94
N PHE A 29 5.21 -4.88 -2.59
CA PHE A 29 5.14 -3.43 -2.50
C PHE A 29 5.79 -2.96 -1.19
N ASP A 30 6.67 -1.96 -1.30
CA ASP A 30 7.13 -1.11 -0.21
C ASP A 30 7.42 0.30 -0.78
N HIS A 31 6.36 0.96 -1.25
CA HIS A 31 6.49 2.19 -2.04
C HIS A 31 5.48 3.24 -1.61
N ASN A 32 5.89 4.50 -1.68
CA ASN A 32 5.00 5.64 -1.56
C ASN A 32 4.28 5.90 -2.89
N PHE A 33 2.95 5.89 -2.86
CA PHE A 33 2.10 6.32 -3.95
C PHE A 33 1.76 7.80 -3.79
N CYS A 34 2.01 8.59 -4.83
CA CYS A 34 1.73 10.02 -4.83
C CYS A 34 0.22 10.24 -5.06
N LEU A 35 -0.46 10.88 -4.10
CA LEU A 35 -1.90 11.17 -4.15
C LEU A 35 -2.21 12.56 -4.71
N CYS A 36 -1.24 13.46 -4.70
CA CYS A 36 -1.31 14.78 -5.31
C CYS A 36 0.03 15.16 -5.95
N SER A 37 0.05 16.22 -6.75
CA SER A 37 1.28 16.81 -7.27
C SER A 37 1.99 17.65 -6.20
N PRO A 38 3.32 17.88 -6.31
CA PRO A 38 4.03 18.80 -5.42
C PRO A 38 3.40 20.20 -5.45
N GLY A 39 3.19 20.80 -4.28
CA GLY A 39 2.62 22.14 -4.13
C GLY A 39 1.09 22.22 -4.22
N GLU A 40 0.39 21.11 -4.46
CA GLU A 40 -1.07 21.07 -4.29
C GLU A 40 -1.44 21.26 -2.81
N LEU A 41 -2.55 21.98 -2.57
CA LEU A 41 -3.05 22.17 -1.21
C LEU A 41 -3.48 20.83 -0.58
N PRO A 42 -3.32 20.65 0.75
CA PRO A 42 -3.83 19.49 1.47
C PRO A 42 -5.36 19.53 1.49
N VAL A 43 -5.96 18.81 0.54
CA VAL A 43 -7.41 18.58 0.47
C VAL A 43 -7.65 17.10 0.74
N GLU A 44 -8.73 16.78 1.44
CA GLU A 44 -9.15 15.41 1.65
C GLU A 44 -9.46 14.73 0.30
N ARG A 45 -8.89 13.55 0.08
CA ARG A 45 -9.04 12.76 -1.15
C ARG A 45 -9.24 11.28 -0.80
N LYS A 46 -9.95 10.55 -1.67
CA LYS A 46 -9.99 9.08 -1.60
C LYS A 46 -8.60 8.53 -1.93
N CYS A 47 -8.02 7.79 -1.00
CA CYS A 47 -6.66 7.27 -1.08
C CYS A 47 -6.63 5.85 -1.63
N ALA A 48 -7.36 4.94 -0.99
CA ALA A 48 -7.32 3.52 -1.32
C ALA A 48 -8.63 2.82 -0.97
N ARG A 49 -8.87 1.70 -1.64
CA ARG A 49 -10.00 0.80 -1.34
C ARG A 49 -9.52 -0.64 -1.40
N VAL A 50 -9.70 -1.37 -0.31
CA VAL A 50 -9.35 -2.79 -0.20
C VAL A 50 -10.62 -3.59 0.02
N VAL A 51 -10.76 -4.67 -0.74
CA VAL A 51 -11.91 -5.58 -0.65
C VAL A 51 -11.39 -6.97 -0.37
N HIS A 52 -12.02 -7.67 0.57
CA HIS A 52 -11.79 -9.08 0.79
C HIS A 52 -13.07 -9.88 0.46
N PRO A 53 -13.22 -10.38 -0.78
CA PRO A 53 -14.44 -11.05 -1.24
C PRO A 53 -14.84 -12.23 -0.35
N GLY A 54 -13.86 -13.01 0.13
CA GLY A 54 -14.12 -14.19 0.96
C GLY A 54 -14.84 -13.89 2.28
N THR A 55 -14.79 -12.65 2.77
CA THR A 55 -15.53 -12.24 3.99
C THR A 55 -16.54 -11.11 3.73
N GLY A 56 -16.57 -10.54 2.53
CA GLY A 56 -17.35 -9.34 2.21
C GLY A 56 -16.82 -8.03 2.81
N ARG A 57 -15.78 -8.05 3.67
CA ARG A 57 -15.22 -6.84 4.28
C ARG A 57 -14.63 -5.89 3.23
N VAL A 58 -14.82 -4.60 3.49
CA VAL A 58 -14.25 -3.49 2.71
C VAL A 58 -13.59 -2.51 3.66
N LEU A 59 -12.40 -2.04 3.29
CA LEU A 59 -11.71 -0.92 3.92
C LEU A 59 -11.57 0.20 2.88
N GLU A 60 -12.06 1.38 3.20
CA GLU A 60 -11.88 2.60 2.40
C GLU A 60 -11.06 3.59 3.21
N VAL A 61 -10.08 4.22 2.55
CA VAL A 61 -9.18 5.20 3.17
C VAL A 61 -9.34 6.53 2.44
N SER A 62 -9.60 7.59 3.20
CA SER A 62 -9.53 8.98 2.74
C SER A 62 -8.47 9.70 3.58
N THR A 63 -7.77 10.65 2.99
CA THR A 63 -6.68 11.36 3.68
C THR A 63 -6.42 12.74 3.10
N THR A 64 -5.83 13.61 3.91
CA THR A 64 -5.28 14.91 3.50
C THR A 64 -3.80 14.83 3.14
N GLN A 65 -3.16 13.68 3.38
CA GLN A 65 -1.74 13.48 3.11
C GLN A 65 -1.44 13.41 1.61
N PRO A 66 -0.26 13.87 1.17
CA PRO A 66 0.11 13.89 -0.26
C PRO A 66 0.58 12.52 -0.78
N GLY A 67 0.80 11.55 0.11
CA GLY A 67 1.21 10.20 -0.24
C GLY A 67 0.65 9.14 0.69
N VAL A 68 0.79 7.88 0.24
CA VAL A 68 0.53 6.69 1.05
C VAL A 68 1.61 5.67 0.81
N GLN A 69 2.29 5.23 1.87
CA GLN A 69 3.15 4.06 1.81
C GLN A 69 2.25 2.82 1.75
N PHE A 70 2.38 2.05 0.68
CA PHE A 70 1.77 0.74 0.58
C PHE A 70 2.85 -0.34 0.74
N TYR A 71 2.79 -1.02 1.88
CA TYR A 71 3.75 -2.05 2.27
C TYR A 71 3.03 -3.39 2.44
N THR A 72 3.51 -4.46 1.80
CA THR A 72 2.85 -5.79 1.81
C THR A 72 3.50 -6.79 2.77
N SER A 73 4.03 -6.32 3.91
CA SER A 73 4.62 -7.20 4.94
C SER A 73 5.70 -8.13 4.39
N ASN A 74 6.59 -7.57 3.58
CA ASN A 74 7.58 -8.30 2.80
C ASN A 74 8.65 -9.01 3.65
N PHE A 75 8.92 -8.48 4.85
CA PHE A 75 10.04 -8.88 5.71
C PHE A 75 9.62 -9.63 6.98
N LEU A 76 8.32 -9.86 7.17
CA LEU A 76 7.87 -10.74 8.24
C LEU A 76 8.25 -12.18 7.92
N ASP A 77 8.85 -12.89 8.87
CA ASP A 77 9.43 -14.23 8.66
C ASP A 77 8.62 -15.35 9.33
N GLY A 78 7.53 -15.01 10.03
CA GLY A 78 6.69 -15.99 10.72
C GLY A 78 7.20 -16.39 12.11
N THR A 79 8.31 -15.83 12.59
CA THR A 79 8.87 -16.16 13.90
C THR A 79 8.14 -15.46 15.05
N LEU A 80 7.47 -14.36 14.75
CA LEU A 80 6.68 -13.61 15.74
C LEU A 80 5.41 -14.35 16.15
N LYS A 81 5.25 -14.52 17.45
CA LYS A 81 4.03 -15.05 18.07
C LYS A 81 3.01 -13.93 18.24
N GLY A 82 2.08 -13.86 17.30
CA GLY A 82 0.99 -12.92 17.27
C GLY A 82 -0.17 -13.27 18.20
N LYS A 83 -1.22 -12.44 18.14
CA LYS A 83 -2.47 -12.64 18.89
C LYS A 83 -3.11 -13.98 18.52
N GLY A 84 -3.66 -14.67 19.52
CA GLY A 84 -4.32 -15.96 19.33
C GLY A 84 -3.39 -17.07 18.82
N GLY A 85 -2.07 -16.93 19.01
CA GLY A 85 -1.08 -17.89 18.52
C GLY A 85 -0.79 -17.80 17.02
N ALA A 86 -1.29 -16.77 16.33
CA ALA A 86 -1.02 -16.56 14.91
C ALA A 86 0.48 -16.31 14.66
N ALA A 87 1.04 -16.93 13.63
CA ALA A 87 2.36 -16.58 13.11
C ALA A 87 2.20 -15.49 12.04
N TYR A 88 2.93 -14.38 12.17
CA TYR A 88 2.91 -13.31 11.17
C TYR A 88 4.01 -13.54 10.14
N SER A 89 3.65 -14.18 9.03
CA SER A 89 4.56 -14.54 7.94
C SER A 89 4.58 -13.48 6.84
N LYS A 90 5.51 -13.65 5.88
CA LYS A 90 5.60 -12.82 4.69
C LYS A 90 4.25 -12.73 3.99
N HIS A 91 3.82 -11.51 3.67
CA HIS A 91 2.55 -11.20 2.99
C HIS A 91 1.28 -11.57 3.78
N SER A 92 1.39 -11.84 5.08
CA SER A 92 0.23 -12.10 5.95
C SER A 92 -0.62 -10.85 6.24
N ALA A 93 -0.09 -9.66 5.96
CA ALA A 93 -0.75 -8.38 6.16
C ALA A 93 -0.27 -7.34 5.13
N PHE A 94 -0.83 -6.14 5.21
CA PHE A 94 -0.35 -4.96 4.51
C PHE A 94 -0.56 -3.70 5.36
N CYS A 95 0.16 -2.64 5.05
CA CYS A 95 0.02 -1.31 5.63
C CYS A 95 -0.41 -0.29 4.56
N LEU A 96 -1.20 0.70 4.97
CA LEU A 96 -1.54 1.90 4.19
C LEU A 96 -1.21 3.12 5.07
N GLU A 97 0.05 3.55 5.02
CA GLU A 97 0.57 4.59 5.91
C GLU A 97 0.43 5.92 5.18
N THR A 98 -0.63 6.68 5.46
CA THR A 98 -0.84 7.99 4.84
C THR A 98 0.14 8.99 5.42
N GLN A 99 0.92 9.65 4.58
CA GLN A 99 2.10 10.41 5.01
C GLN A 99 2.51 11.50 4.00
N ASN A 100 3.45 12.35 4.40
CA ASN A 100 4.25 13.09 3.43
C ASN A 100 5.19 12.13 2.68
N TRP A 101 5.73 12.54 1.54
CA TRP A 101 6.61 11.68 0.77
C TRP A 101 7.87 11.30 1.57
N PRO A 102 8.39 10.07 1.42
CA PRO A 102 9.63 9.67 2.04
C PRO A 102 10.76 10.64 1.65
N ASP A 103 11.62 10.97 2.61
CA ASP A 103 12.77 11.85 2.40
C ASP A 103 12.43 13.28 1.94
N ALA A 104 11.17 13.72 2.09
CA ALA A 104 10.70 15.03 1.61
C ALA A 104 11.42 16.25 2.21
N VAL A 105 12.14 16.08 3.32
CA VAL A 105 12.97 17.15 3.89
C VAL A 105 14.23 17.40 3.07
N ASN A 106 14.68 16.42 2.28
CA ASN A 106 15.89 16.49 1.46
C ASN A 106 15.59 16.56 -0.05
N GLN A 107 14.36 16.25 -0.50
CA GLN A 107 13.93 16.25 -1.90
C GLN A 107 12.48 16.70 -2.06
#